data_AF-A0A6A3BBE6-F1
#
_entry.id   AF-A0A6A3BBE6-F1
#
_cell.length_a   1.000
_cell.length_b   1.000
_cell.length_c   1.000
_cell.angle_alpha   90.00
_cell.angle_beta   90.00
_cell.angle_gamma   90.00
#
_symmetry.space_group_name_H-M   'P 1'
#
loop_
_entity.id
_entity.type
_entity.pdbx_description
1 polymer ?
#
loop_
_entity_poly.entity_id
_entity_poly.type
_entity_poly.pdbx_seq_one_letter_code
_entity_poly.pdbx_strand_id
1 'polypeptide(L)'
;MITCDECKDICGGFIYVCEQCNFKLDVKCAALTSHKTGVSLEKERVTELHHFSHQHMLFFCYYNDPIKETRCRICELPIFGPAYFCHLSCYFIVHESCFRLPQKIQVPFHLNHMLVIQQPWEHSNPQCYACPLNISSDDFAYSCEDCQLNLHPICANYLKRPLKCESHLDDLYYFGTDYQLLCAKSSPSWETHFACHKCGNICKGEPFYRCLECSINFHLKCVPAPNTVKSKYHLHPLTLTDSLVEDDSGKYYCDFCEEERNPKDHVYYCKECDGQTIAHIECVLTRKISQKKRREELQPQSIFPAVEEKLGTIPAMVSGVWSDDRYLQLKATTQFRKLLSIEPSQPIDQVIQAGVVPRFVEFLEREDFPQLQFEAAWALTIIASTTSETSKVVIDNGAVPIFVKLLGSPRADVSEQSMRALGNIAGDSPATRDVVLGHGALLPLLAHLNENAKLSVLRIATWTLSMFLRGKPRPCFHQVKPALPTLARLIHSNDEQVLCDACWAFSYLSDGTNDEIQGVVEADVCGRLVELLLHPCLLVLEPALRTVGNITSRDDAQTQVLKSLFYFDYSLHIYNMNHSVFSHIWVNLDATQCHAF
;
A
#
# COMPACT_ATOMS: atom_id res chain seq x y z
N MET A 1 1.37 5.95 -38.32
CA MET A 1 0.00 5.47 -38.05
C MET A 1 -0.88 6.68 -37.78
N ILE A 2 -2.13 6.69 -38.24
CA ILE A 2 -3.04 7.84 -38.09
C ILE A 2 -4.37 7.32 -37.53
N THR A 3 -4.99 8.06 -36.61
CA THR A 3 -6.31 7.73 -36.04
C THR A 3 -7.45 8.29 -36.89
N CYS A 4 -8.51 7.52 -37.04
CA CYS A 4 -9.79 7.99 -37.56
C CYS A 4 -10.49 8.84 -36.49
N ASP A 5 -10.96 10.04 -36.83
CA ASP A 5 -11.64 10.91 -35.88
C ASP A 5 -13.02 10.41 -35.49
N GLU A 6 -13.67 9.62 -36.35
CA GLU A 6 -15.01 9.05 -36.12
C GLU A 6 -14.97 7.84 -35.19
N CYS A 7 -14.14 6.83 -35.47
CA CYS A 7 -14.11 5.59 -34.70
C CYS A 7 -12.93 5.46 -33.74
N LYS A 8 -11.98 6.41 -33.78
CA LYS A 8 -10.72 6.42 -33.01
C LYS A 8 -9.81 5.21 -33.23
N ASP A 9 -10.06 4.40 -34.27
CA ASP A 9 -9.23 3.26 -34.67
C ASP A 9 -7.98 3.70 -35.48
N ILE A 10 -6.95 2.86 -35.51
CA ILE A 10 -5.72 3.09 -36.28
C ILE A 10 -5.95 2.73 -37.75
N CYS A 11 -5.84 3.74 -38.61
CA CYS A 11 -5.91 3.57 -40.05
C CYS A 11 -4.61 2.93 -40.57
N GLY A 12 -4.71 1.69 -41.06
CA GLY A 12 -3.60 0.96 -41.68
C GLY A 12 -3.49 1.14 -43.20
N GLY A 13 -4.34 1.99 -43.79
CA GLY A 13 -4.45 2.22 -45.24
C GLY A 13 -4.68 3.69 -45.59
N PHE A 14 -5.47 3.95 -46.62
CA PHE A 14 -5.82 5.31 -47.05
C PHE A 14 -6.80 5.99 -46.07
N ILE A 15 -6.68 7.30 -45.92
CA ILE A 15 -7.56 8.14 -45.11
C ILE A 15 -8.01 9.36 -45.91
N TYR A 16 -9.20 9.87 -45.61
CA TYR A 16 -9.63 11.19 -46.05
C TYR A 16 -9.19 12.21 -45.00
N VAL A 17 -8.61 13.33 -45.43
CA VAL A 17 -8.21 14.42 -44.55
C VAL A 17 -8.84 15.71 -45.04
N CYS A 18 -9.58 16.39 -44.17
CA CYS A 18 -10.05 17.75 -44.43
C CYS A 18 -8.94 18.73 -44.10
N GLU A 19 -8.39 19.42 -45.10
CA GLU A 19 -7.28 20.35 -44.91
C GLU A 19 -7.65 21.58 -44.06
N GLN A 20 -8.94 21.92 -43.94
CA GLN A 20 -9.39 23.11 -43.20
C GLN A 20 -9.49 22.88 -41.69
N CYS A 21 -9.99 21.72 -41.27
CA CYS A 21 -10.20 21.40 -39.85
C CYS A 21 -9.33 20.22 -39.37
N ASN A 22 -8.45 19.71 -40.23
CA ASN A 22 -7.59 18.55 -39.99
C ASN A 22 -8.36 17.27 -39.59
N PHE A 23 -9.65 17.18 -39.94
CA PHE A 23 -10.50 16.01 -39.66
C PHE A 23 -10.07 14.83 -40.53
N LYS A 24 -9.81 13.69 -39.90
CA LYS A 24 -9.27 12.48 -40.54
C LYS A 24 -10.30 11.36 -40.47
N LEU A 25 -10.67 10.78 -41.61
CA LEU A 25 -11.68 9.73 -41.68
C LEU A 25 -11.12 8.50 -42.40
N ASP A 26 -11.18 7.34 -41.75
CA ASP A 26 -10.80 6.05 -42.37
C ASP A 26 -11.76 5.72 -43.52
N VAL A 27 -11.23 5.11 -44.60
CA VAL A 27 -12.03 4.72 -45.77
C VAL A 27 -13.15 3.73 -45.40
N LYS A 28 -12.95 2.85 -44.41
CA LYS A 28 -13.99 1.96 -43.89
C LYS A 28 -15.11 2.75 -43.22
N CYS A 29 -14.78 3.77 -42.44
CA CYS A 29 -15.76 4.66 -41.81
C CYS A 29 -16.52 5.49 -42.84
N ALA A 30 -15.83 5.96 -43.89
CA ALA A 30 -16.46 6.69 -44.98
C ALA A 30 -17.42 5.82 -45.82
N ALA A 31 -17.22 4.49 -45.85
CA ALA A 31 -18.04 3.55 -46.61
C ALA A 31 -19.30 3.05 -45.87
N LEU A 32 -19.41 3.31 -44.56
CA LEU A 32 -20.58 2.92 -43.75
C LEU A 32 -21.71 3.94 -43.92
N THR A 33 -22.88 3.50 -44.41
CA THR A 33 -24.07 4.34 -44.66
C THR A 33 -24.98 4.49 -43.43
N SER A 34 -24.65 3.85 -42.31
CA SER A 34 -25.35 3.99 -41.03
C SER A 34 -24.43 4.67 -40.02
N HIS A 35 -24.69 5.94 -39.73
CA HIS A 35 -24.14 6.57 -38.54
C HIS A 35 -24.68 5.82 -37.31
N LYS A 36 -23.81 5.13 -36.57
CA LYS A 36 -24.17 4.66 -35.23
C LYS A 36 -24.28 5.89 -34.32
N THR A 37 -25.45 6.52 -34.29
CA THR A 37 -25.82 7.46 -33.22
C THR A 37 -25.92 6.67 -31.93
N GLY A 38 -24.83 6.57 -31.19
CA GLY A 38 -24.76 5.80 -29.96
C GLY A 38 -23.39 5.74 -29.31
N VAL A 39 -22.69 6.87 -29.19
CA VAL A 39 -21.74 7.09 -28.07
C VAL A 39 -21.91 8.54 -27.63
N SER A 40 -22.60 8.71 -26.52
CA SER A 40 -22.79 10.00 -25.88
C SER A 40 -21.49 10.41 -25.19
N LEU A 41 -20.95 11.57 -25.59
CA LEU A 41 -20.08 12.48 -24.83
C LEU A 41 -18.92 11.87 -24.02
N GLU A 42 -17.78 11.66 -24.67
CA GLU A 42 -16.45 11.84 -24.04
C GLU A 42 -15.68 12.95 -24.80
N LYS A 43 -16.28 14.14 -24.88
CA LYS A 43 -15.53 15.36 -25.22
C LYS A 43 -14.85 15.85 -23.95
N GLU A 44 -13.62 15.40 -23.71
CA GLU A 44 -12.54 15.98 -22.88
C GLU A 44 -11.56 14.91 -22.35
N ARG A 45 -11.07 14.01 -23.21
CA ARG A 45 -9.85 13.25 -22.88
C ARG A 45 -8.67 13.95 -23.51
N VAL A 46 -7.76 14.49 -22.69
CA VAL A 46 -6.50 15.11 -23.11
C VAL A 46 -5.78 14.14 -24.05
N THR A 47 -5.68 14.52 -25.33
CA THR A 47 -5.27 13.64 -26.43
C THR A 47 -3.76 13.48 -26.58
N GLU A 48 -2.98 14.24 -25.80
CA GLU A 48 -1.54 14.38 -25.97
C GLU A 48 -0.85 14.32 -24.60
N LEU A 49 -0.17 13.21 -24.32
CA LEU A 49 0.51 12.99 -23.04
C LEU A 49 1.93 12.44 -23.26
N HIS A 50 2.86 12.88 -22.43
CA HIS A 50 4.20 12.29 -22.33
C HIS A 50 4.16 11.06 -21.43
N HIS A 51 4.81 9.98 -21.85
CA HIS A 51 4.98 8.78 -21.04
C HIS A 51 6.42 8.67 -20.55
N PHE A 52 6.65 8.22 -19.32
CA PHE A 52 8.01 8.15 -18.74
C PHE A 52 8.96 7.25 -19.53
N SER A 53 8.41 6.27 -20.25
CA SER A 53 9.19 5.32 -21.04
C SER A 53 9.33 5.67 -22.52
N HIS A 54 8.79 6.81 -22.97
CA HIS A 54 8.91 7.25 -24.36
C HIS A 54 8.98 8.78 -24.49
N GLN A 55 9.98 9.26 -25.24
CA GLN A 55 10.28 10.69 -25.34
C GLN A 55 9.24 11.49 -26.14
N HIS A 56 8.55 10.85 -27.09
CA HIS A 56 7.55 11.50 -27.92
C HIS A 56 6.15 11.49 -27.28
N MET A 57 5.33 12.46 -27.65
CA MET A 57 3.92 12.49 -27.28
C MET A 57 3.18 11.28 -27.85
N LEU A 58 2.40 10.64 -27.00
CA LEU A 58 1.54 9.52 -27.36
C LEU A 58 0.10 10.00 -27.54
N PHE A 59 -0.59 9.35 -28.48
CA PHE A 59 -1.94 9.67 -28.88
C PHE A 59 -2.86 8.50 -28.55
N PHE A 60 -4.02 8.82 -27.97
CA PHE A 60 -5.04 7.82 -27.66
C PHE A 60 -5.65 7.23 -28.95
N CYS A 61 -5.82 5.92 -28.98
CA CYS A 61 -6.49 5.19 -30.04
C CYS A 61 -7.23 3.97 -29.48
N TYR A 62 -8.13 3.40 -30.29
CA TYR A 62 -8.80 2.15 -29.97
C TYR A 62 -8.38 1.07 -30.97
N TYR A 63 -7.68 0.03 -30.52
CA TYR A 63 -7.18 -1.03 -31.40
C TYR A 63 -8.23 -2.14 -31.55
N ASN A 64 -8.90 -2.20 -32.71
CA ASN A 64 -9.98 -3.17 -32.97
C ASN A 64 -9.60 -4.29 -33.93
N ASP A 65 -8.41 -4.27 -34.54
CA ASP A 65 -8.02 -5.25 -35.57
C ASP A 65 -7.52 -6.56 -34.95
N PRO A 66 -8.29 -7.67 -35.02
CA PRO A 66 -7.88 -8.94 -34.44
C PRO A 66 -6.83 -9.69 -35.28
N ILE A 67 -6.51 -9.21 -36.49
CA ILE A 67 -5.60 -9.88 -37.44
C ILE A 67 -4.15 -9.43 -37.25
N LYS A 68 -3.93 -8.21 -36.75
CA LYS A 68 -2.60 -7.69 -36.43
C LYS A 68 -2.28 -7.93 -34.96
N GLU A 69 -1.37 -8.86 -34.68
CA GLU A 69 -0.82 -9.12 -33.33
C GLU A 69 0.09 -7.97 -32.86
N THR A 70 -0.43 -6.75 -32.78
CA THR A 70 0.30 -5.62 -32.21
C THR A 70 0.39 -5.81 -30.71
N ARG A 71 1.60 -5.80 -30.16
CA ARG A 71 1.86 -6.07 -28.74
C ARG A 71 2.23 -4.78 -28.02
N CYS A 72 1.81 -4.68 -26.77
CA CYS A 72 2.15 -3.57 -25.89
C CYS A 72 3.64 -3.57 -25.57
N ARG A 73 4.28 -2.39 -25.63
CA ARG A 73 5.71 -2.29 -25.39
C ARG A 73 6.12 -2.53 -23.94
N ILE A 74 5.18 -2.42 -22.99
CA ILE A 74 5.45 -2.58 -21.55
C ILE A 74 5.13 -4.00 -21.07
N CYS A 75 3.90 -4.48 -21.28
CA CYS A 75 3.48 -5.81 -20.80
C CYS A 75 3.64 -6.92 -21.84
N GLU A 76 3.93 -6.57 -23.11
CA GLU A 76 4.11 -7.52 -24.21
C GLU A 76 2.89 -8.38 -24.57
N LEU A 77 1.71 -8.07 -24.02
CA LEU A 77 0.46 -8.71 -24.41
C LEU A 77 -0.09 -8.09 -25.70
N PRO A 78 -0.88 -8.83 -26.48
CA PRO A 78 -1.64 -8.28 -27.59
C PRO A 78 -2.51 -7.09 -27.14
N ILE A 79 -2.57 -6.05 -27.97
CA ILE A 79 -3.42 -4.90 -27.73
C ILE A 79 -4.76 -5.12 -28.41
N PHE A 80 -5.82 -5.10 -27.61
CA PHE A 80 -7.20 -5.03 -28.06
C PHE A 80 -7.92 -4.01 -27.18
N GLY A 81 -8.59 -3.04 -27.78
CA GLY A 81 -9.24 -1.95 -27.04
C GLY A 81 -8.37 -0.70 -26.88
N PRO A 82 -8.57 0.10 -25.80
CA PRO A 82 -7.96 1.41 -25.65
C PRO A 82 -6.43 1.35 -25.46
N ALA A 83 -5.71 2.17 -26.21
CA ALA A 83 -4.25 2.20 -26.26
C ALA A 83 -3.70 3.61 -26.53
N TYR A 84 -2.41 3.78 -26.29
CA TYR A 84 -1.65 4.97 -26.66
C TYR A 84 -0.52 4.60 -27.61
N PHE A 85 -0.39 5.34 -28.71
CA PHE A 85 0.65 5.08 -29.71
C PHE A 85 1.43 6.35 -30.08
N CYS A 86 2.67 6.16 -30.50
CA CYS A 86 3.49 7.21 -31.08
C CYS A 86 3.22 7.30 -32.59
N HIS A 87 2.84 8.49 -33.06
CA HIS A 87 2.55 8.72 -34.49
C HIS A 87 3.81 8.76 -35.36
N LEU A 88 4.97 9.06 -34.74
CA LEU A 88 6.28 9.02 -35.39
C LEU A 88 6.69 7.56 -35.68
N SER A 89 7.71 7.37 -36.49
CA SER A 89 8.21 6.05 -36.94
C SER A 89 8.85 5.18 -35.83
N CYS A 90 8.48 5.40 -34.56
CA CYS A 90 9.00 4.69 -33.39
C CYS A 90 8.26 3.38 -33.09
N TYR A 91 7.09 3.14 -33.71
CA TYR A 91 6.24 1.96 -33.49
C TYR A 91 5.90 1.68 -32.01
N PHE A 92 6.02 2.70 -31.16
CA PHE A 92 5.76 2.59 -29.73
C PHE A 92 4.25 2.61 -29.49
N ILE A 93 3.72 1.53 -28.92
CA ILE A 93 2.30 1.40 -28.59
C ILE A 93 2.16 0.64 -27.27
N VAL A 94 1.27 1.12 -26.40
CA VAL A 94 1.02 0.56 -25.06
C VAL A 94 -0.48 0.55 -24.77
N HIS A 95 -0.95 -0.40 -23.96
CA HIS A 95 -2.31 -0.34 -23.42
C HIS A 95 -2.50 0.95 -22.60
N GLU A 96 -3.74 1.44 -22.52
CA GLU A 96 -4.07 2.53 -21.60
C GLU A 96 -3.72 2.19 -20.14
N SER A 97 -3.98 0.95 -19.71
CA SER A 97 -3.61 0.46 -18.39
C SER A 97 -2.10 0.46 -18.16
N CYS A 98 -1.33 0.07 -19.19
CA CYS A 98 0.13 0.10 -19.19
C CYS A 98 0.70 1.52 -19.16
N PHE A 99 0.03 2.46 -19.84
CA PHE A 99 0.38 3.89 -19.80
C PHE A 99 0.23 4.49 -18.38
N ARG A 100 -0.76 3.99 -17.62
CA ARG A 100 -1.04 4.44 -16.25
C ARG A 100 -0.31 3.62 -15.18
N LEU A 101 0.63 2.75 -15.57
CA LEU A 101 1.38 1.96 -14.60
C LEU A 101 2.22 2.85 -13.68
N PRO A 102 2.25 2.57 -12.38
CA PRO A 102 3.06 3.34 -11.43
C PRO A 102 4.55 3.18 -11.76
N GLN A 103 5.30 4.27 -11.79
CA GLN A 103 6.75 4.22 -12.08
C GLN A 103 7.55 3.49 -10.98
N LYS A 104 7.02 3.52 -9.76
CA LYS A 104 7.63 2.87 -8.60
C LYS A 104 6.58 2.05 -7.88
N ILE A 105 6.92 0.81 -7.53
CA ILE A 105 6.05 -0.07 -6.77
C ILE A 105 6.79 -0.63 -5.56
N GLN A 106 6.03 -0.96 -4.53
CA GLN A 106 6.47 -1.76 -3.40
C GLN A 106 5.69 -3.07 -3.45
N VAL A 107 6.39 -4.21 -3.39
CA VAL A 107 5.74 -5.53 -3.35
C VAL A 107 5.72 -6.06 -1.91
N PRO A 108 4.71 -6.86 -1.51
CA PRO A 108 4.49 -7.24 -0.11
C PRO A 108 5.67 -7.92 0.60
N PHE A 109 6.52 -8.63 -0.15
CA PHE A 109 7.70 -9.34 0.36
C PHE A 109 9.01 -8.55 0.17
N HIS A 110 8.94 -7.29 -0.28
CA HIS A 110 10.09 -6.42 -0.50
C HIS A 110 9.80 -4.99 -0.02
N LEU A 111 9.42 -4.84 1.25
CA LEU A 111 8.97 -3.56 1.81
C LEU A 111 10.11 -2.56 2.07
N ASN A 112 11.37 -2.98 2.11
CA ASN A 112 12.47 -2.08 2.45
C ASN A 112 12.97 -1.25 1.26
N HIS A 113 12.67 -1.65 0.02
CA HIS A 113 13.10 -0.93 -1.19
C HIS A 113 11.97 -0.87 -2.22
N MET A 114 11.99 0.20 -3.03
CA MET A 114 11.05 0.38 -4.13
C MET A 114 11.62 -0.22 -5.41
N LEU A 115 10.78 -0.91 -6.18
CA LEU A 115 11.14 -1.31 -7.53
C LEU A 115 10.75 -0.20 -8.50
N VAL A 116 11.66 0.14 -9.41
CA VAL A 116 11.46 1.14 -10.45
C VAL A 116 11.27 0.44 -11.79
N ILE A 117 10.27 0.85 -12.57
CA ILE A 117 10.11 0.34 -13.93
C ILE A 117 11.16 0.97 -14.86
N GLN A 118 11.97 0.13 -15.49
CA GLN A 118 13.03 0.54 -16.41
C GLN A 118 13.35 -0.58 -17.39
N GLN A 119 14.10 -0.26 -18.44
CA GLN A 119 14.71 -1.30 -19.28
C GLN A 119 15.98 -1.80 -18.57
N PRO A 120 16.26 -3.12 -18.56
CA PRO A 120 17.50 -3.66 -18.02
C PRO A 120 18.72 -3.04 -18.68
N TRP A 121 19.82 -2.96 -17.94
CA TRP A 121 21.12 -2.49 -18.43
C TRP A 121 21.54 -3.30 -19.67
N GLU A 122 22.11 -2.61 -20.67
CA GLU A 122 22.61 -3.24 -21.90
C GLU A 122 23.50 -4.46 -21.56
N HIS A 123 23.17 -5.62 -22.16
CA HIS A 123 23.82 -6.92 -21.97
C HIS A 123 23.44 -7.75 -20.71
N SER A 124 22.38 -7.38 -19.99
CA SER A 124 21.81 -8.24 -18.94
C SER A 124 20.46 -8.85 -19.37
N ASN A 125 20.31 -10.17 -19.19
CA ASN A 125 19.02 -10.87 -19.32
C ASN A 125 18.60 -11.35 -17.92
N PRO A 126 18.15 -10.45 -17.03
CA PRO A 126 17.85 -10.82 -15.65
C PRO A 126 16.70 -11.81 -15.60
N GLN A 127 16.78 -12.75 -14.66
CA GLN A 127 15.68 -13.68 -14.39
C GLN A 127 14.59 -12.96 -13.60
N CYS A 128 13.33 -13.19 -13.95
CA CYS A 128 12.21 -12.72 -13.14
C CYS A 128 12.16 -13.49 -11.83
N TYR A 129 11.95 -12.79 -10.72
CA TYR A 129 11.83 -13.43 -9.40
C TYR A 129 10.54 -14.25 -9.25
N ALA A 130 9.47 -13.84 -9.91
CA ALA A 130 8.15 -14.43 -9.74
C ALA A 130 7.86 -15.61 -10.69
N CYS A 131 8.57 -15.67 -11.83
CA CYS A 131 8.32 -16.64 -12.87
C CYS A 131 9.63 -17.19 -13.45
N PRO A 132 9.60 -18.29 -14.22
CA PRO A 132 10.81 -18.93 -14.70
C PRO A 132 11.39 -18.22 -15.94
N LEU A 133 10.72 -17.18 -16.45
CA LEU A 133 11.09 -16.49 -17.67
C LEU A 133 12.18 -15.45 -17.39
N ASN A 134 13.10 -15.32 -18.34
CA ASN A 134 14.04 -14.22 -18.36
C ASN A 134 13.36 -12.97 -18.94
N ILE A 135 13.83 -11.81 -18.49
CA ILE A 135 13.46 -10.51 -19.03
C ILE A 135 14.49 -10.17 -20.12
N SER A 136 14.02 -9.87 -21.33
CA SER A 136 14.89 -9.43 -22.42
C SER A 136 15.50 -8.07 -22.08
N SER A 137 16.72 -7.80 -22.53
CA SER A 137 17.37 -6.48 -22.37
C SER A 137 16.55 -5.34 -22.99
N ASP A 138 15.72 -5.63 -23.99
CA ASP A 138 14.90 -4.63 -24.67
C ASP A 138 13.53 -4.41 -24.00
N ASP A 139 13.14 -5.23 -23.03
CA ASP A 139 11.80 -5.22 -22.43
C ASP A 139 11.79 -4.46 -21.08
N PHE A 140 10.62 -3.94 -20.68
CA PHE A 140 10.51 -3.22 -19.41
C PHE A 140 10.39 -4.18 -18.24
N ALA A 141 11.04 -3.85 -17.13
CA ALA A 141 10.97 -4.60 -15.88
C ALA A 141 10.90 -3.67 -14.68
N TYR A 142 10.21 -4.12 -13.63
CA TYR A 142 10.37 -3.53 -12.31
C TYR A 142 11.63 -4.10 -11.67
N SER A 143 12.59 -3.24 -11.40
CA SER A 143 13.89 -3.61 -10.86
C SER A 143 14.19 -2.81 -9.59
N CYS A 144 14.77 -3.46 -8.60
CA CYS A 144 15.33 -2.79 -7.43
C CYS A 144 16.78 -2.40 -7.74
N GLU A 145 17.20 -1.19 -7.35
CA GLU A 145 18.59 -0.73 -7.53
C GLU A 145 19.50 -1.33 -6.45
N ASP A 146 18.98 -1.52 -5.24
CA ASP A 146 19.72 -2.03 -4.08
C ASP A 146 19.77 -3.57 -4.05
N CYS A 147 18.81 -4.22 -4.72
CA CYS A 147 18.65 -5.68 -4.71
C CYS A 147 18.60 -6.22 -6.13
N GLN A 148 19.15 -7.41 -6.38
CA GLN A 148 19.06 -8.10 -7.68
C GLN A 148 17.65 -8.67 -7.98
N LEU A 149 16.60 -7.96 -7.59
CA LEU A 149 15.21 -8.36 -7.73
C LEU A 149 14.64 -7.68 -8.98
N ASN A 150 14.21 -8.50 -9.93
CA ASN A 150 13.62 -8.06 -11.20
C ASN A 150 12.30 -8.79 -11.42
N LEU A 151 11.29 -8.07 -11.91
CA LEU A 151 9.95 -8.60 -12.17
C LEU A 151 9.43 -8.11 -13.52
N HIS A 152 8.81 -9.01 -14.29
CA HIS A 152 7.98 -8.58 -15.42
C HIS A 152 6.84 -7.68 -14.92
N PRO A 153 6.39 -6.67 -15.68
CA PRO A 153 5.26 -5.83 -15.30
C PRO A 153 3.98 -6.61 -14.99
N ILE A 154 3.70 -7.69 -15.74
CA ILE A 154 2.56 -8.59 -15.50
C ILE A 154 2.72 -9.31 -14.17
N CYS A 155 3.89 -9.91 -13.92
CA CYS A 155 4.17 -10.61 -12.67
C CYS A 155 4.02 -9.65 -11.49
N ALA A 156 4.62 -8.47 -11.56
CA ALA A 156 4.49 -7.44 -10.53
C ALA A 156 3.03 -7.06 -10.23
N ASN A 157 2.16 -7.00 -11.25
CA ASN A 157 0.75 -6.70 -11.06
C ASN A 157 0.00 -7.78 -10.24
N TYR A 158 0.33 -9.05 -10.47
CA TYR A 158 -0.25 -10.17 -9.71
C TYR A 158 0.25 -10.22 -8.26
N LEU A 159 1.48 -9.76 -7.99
CA LEU A 159 2.06 -9.75 -6.65
C LEU A 159 1.50 -8.67 -5.71
N LYS A 160 0.68 -7.75 -6.22
CA LYS A 160 0.03 -6.72 -5.40
C LYS A 160 -0.98 -7.29 -4.41
N ARG A 161 -1.54 -8.47 -4.71
CA ARG A 161 -2.71 -9.02 -4.01
C ARG A 161 -2.39 -10.40 -3.46
N PRO A 162 -1.86 -10.50 -2.23
CA PRO A 162 -1.62 -11.78 -1.61
C PRO A 162 -2.92 -12.41 -1.09
N LEU A 163 -3.17 -13.67 -1.44
CA LEU A 163 -4.19 -14.50 -0.79
C LEU A 163 -3.61 -15.09 0.50
N LYS A 164 -4.26 -14.74 1.62
CA LYS A 164 -3.99 -15.37 2.92
C LYS A 164 -4.95 -16.53 3.13
N CYS A 165 -4.47 -17.77 3.05
CA CYS A 165 -5.29 -18.96 3.25
C CYS A 165 -4.83 -19.80 4.45
N GLU A 166 -5.73 -20.53 5.10
CA GLU A 166 -5.39 -21.39 6.24
C GLU A 166 -4.58 -22.63 5.83
N SER A 167 -4.63 -23.01 4.54
CA SER A 167 -3.92 -24.19 4.02
C SER A 167 -2.46 -23.94 3.64
N HIS A 168 -2.00 -22.69 3.65
CA HIS A 168 -0.61 -22.35 3.34
C HIS A 168 -0.18 -21.12 4.13
N LEU A 169 0.96 -21.22 4.83
CA LEU A 169 1.42 -20.21 5.79
C LEU A 169 1.88 -18.91 5.12
N ASP A 170 2.49 -19.02 3.94
CA ASP A 170 2.98 -17.88 3.15
C ASP A 170 1.90 -17.35 2.20
N ASP A 171 2.11 -16.14 1.70
CA ASP A 171 1.17 -15.48 0.82
C ASP A 171 1.10 -16.19 -0.54
N LEU A 172 -0.12 -16.53 -0.97
CA LEU A 172 -0.37 -17.12 -2.27
C LEU A 172 -0.72 -16.03 -3.27
N TYR A 173 0.00 -15.99 -4.39
CA TYR A 173 -0.26 -15.02 -5.45
C TYR A 173 -0.96 -15.71 -6.61
N TYR A 174 -2.05 -15.12 -7.09
CA TYR A 174 -2.80 -15.63 -8.23
C TYR A 174 -2.08 -15.24 -9.53
N PHE A 175 -1.78 -16.23 -10.36
CA PHE A 175 -1.25 -16.05 -11.71
C PHE A 175 -2.35 -16.39 -12.70
N GLY A 176 -2.93 -15.34 -13.28
CA GLY A 176 -4.09 -15.41 -14.17
C GLY A 176 -3.77 -15.56 -15.65
N THR A 177 -4.74 -15.19 -16.48
CA THR A 177 -4.75 -15.36 -17.93
C THR A 177 -3.62 -14.60 -18.62
N ASP A 178 -3.33 -13.37 -18.18
CA ASP A 178 -2.27 -12.54 -18.78
C ASP A 178 -0.89 -13.12 -18.58
N TYR A 179 -0.66 -13.78 -17.44
CA TYR A 179 0.58 -14.52 -17.22
C TYR A 179 0.74 -15.68 -18.21
N GLN A 180 -0.35 -16.41 -18.51
CA GLN A 180 -0.29 -17.51 -19.45
C GLN A 180 -0.01 -17.04 -20.88
N LEU A 181 -0.55 -15.88 -21.27
CA LEU A 181 -0.24 -15.25 -22.56
C LEU A 181 1.22 -14.79 -22.65
N LEU A 182 1.79 -14.31 -21.54
CA LEU A 182 3.23 -14.02 -21.45
C LEU A 182 4.06 -15.29 -21.65
N CYS A 183 3.73 -16.39 -20.97
CA CYS A 183 4.44 -17.67 -21.10
C CYS A 183 4.34 -18.26 -22.50
N ALA A 184 3.21 -18.12 -23.20
CA ALA A 184 3.02 -18.61 -24.56
C ALA A 184 3.98 -17.98 -25.58
N LYS A 185 4.56 -16.80 -25.28
CA LYS A 185 5.60 -16.16 -26.11
C LYS A 185 6.94 -16.92 -26.03
N SER A 186 7.23 -17.54 -24.89
CA SER A 186 8.56 -18.03 -24.54
C SER A 186 8.72 -19.53 -24.81
N SER A 187 8.74 -19.94 -26.09
CA SER A 187 8.98 -21.31 -26.59
C SER A 187 8.06 -22.43 -26.01
N PRO A 188 7.55 -23.37 -26.83
CA PRO A 188 6.60 -24.41 -26.37
C PRO A 188 7.12 -25.36 -25.26
N SER A 189 8.42 -25.34 -24.96
CA SER A 189 9.07 -26.26 -24.02
C SER A 189 8.91 -25.90 -22.54
N TRP A 190 8.55 -24.66 -22.19
CA TRP A 190 8.47 -24.20 -20.79
C TRP A 190 7.14 -24.54 -20.09
N GLU A 191 6.15 -25.02 -20.85
CA GLU A 191 4.80 -25.39 -20.39
C GLU A 191 4.76 -26.60 -19.43
N THR A 192 5.90 -27.06 -18.92
CA THR A 192 6.01 -28.43 -18.40
C THR A 192 6.17 -28.61 -16.90
N HIS A 193 6.43 -27.60 -16.03
CA HIS A 193 6.93 -27.92 -14.66
C HIS A 193 6.24 -27.28 -13.44
N PHE A 194 5.13 -26.55 -13.57
CA PHE A 194 4.37 -26.13 -12.38
C PHE A 194 3.41 -27.22 -11.91
N ALA A 195 3.95 -28.21 -11.21
CA ALA A 195 3.13 -29.22 -10.55
C ALA A 195 2.37 -28.60 -9.38
N CYS A 196 1.08 -28.91 -9.29
CA CYS A 196 0.28 -28.58 -8.13
C CYS A 196 0.73 -29.43 -6.95
N HIS A 197 1.10 -28.78 -5.85
CA HIS A 197 1.56 -29.46 -4.65
C HIS A 197 0.50 -30.40 -4.06
N LYS A 198 -0.78 -30.08 -4.20
CA LYS A 198 -1.88 -30.86 -3.63
C LYS A 198 -2.27 -32.09 -4.46
N CYS A 199 -2.37 -31.95 -5.78
CA CYS A 199 -2.88 -33.03 -6.64
C CYS A 199 -1.82 -33.65 -7.56
N GLY A 200 -0.60 -33.14 -7.58
CA GLY A 200 0.51 -33.63 -8.40
C GLY A 200 0.41 -33.35 -9.90
N ASN A 201 -0.75 -32.90 -10.39
CA ASN A 201 -0.97 -32.60 -11.80
C ASN A 201 -0.36 -31.24 -12.17
N ILE A 202 0.00 -31.07 -13.44
CA ILE A 202 0.58 -29.84 -13.97
C ILE A 202 -0.51 -28.74 -14.05
N CYS A 203 -0.17 -27.51 -13.65
CA CYS A 203 -1.02 -26.32 -13.76
C CYS A 203 -0.98 -25.73 -15.18
N LYS A 204 -1.09 -26.59 -16.21
CA LYS A 204 -0.93 -26.18 -17.60
C LYS A 204 -2.22 -25.54 -18.12
N GLY A 205 -2.12 -24.33 -18.68
CA GLY A 205 -3.22 -23.66 -19.38
C GLY A 205 -4.38 -23.20 -18.49
N GLU A 206 -4.21 -23.27 -17.17
CA GLU A 206 -5.19 -22.82 -16.19
C GLU A 206 -4.54 -21.80 -15.24
N PRO A 207 -5.27 -20.78 -14.76
CA PRO A 207 -4.82 -19.95 -13.65
C PRO A 207 -4.48 -20.76 -12.40
N PHE A 208 -3.45 -20.33 -11.67
CA PHE A 208 -2.96 -21.04 -10.50
C PHE A 208 -2.48 -20.08 -9.43
N TYR A 209 -2.43 -20.57 -8.19
CA TYR A 209 -1.77 -19.86 -7.09
C TYR A 209 -0.33 -20.33 -6.96
N ARG A 210 0.57 -19.40 -6.69
CA ARG A 210 1.98 -19.68 -6.42
C ARG A 210 2.40 -19.01 -5.12
N CYS A 211 3.11 -19.77 -4.30
CA CYS A 211 3.90 -19.22 -3.21
C CYS A 211 5.31 -18.96 -3.75
N LEU A 212 5.82 -17.75 -3.58
CA LEU A 212 7.17 -17.42 -4.05
C LEU A 212 8.24 -17.92 -3.08
N GLU A 213 7.94 -17.88 -1.78
CA GLU A 213 8.81 -18.28 -0.68
C GLU A 213 9.09 -19.79 -0.71
N CYS A 214 8.04 -20.60 -0.86
CA CYS A 214 8.13 -22.05 -0.96
C CYS A 214 8.36 -22.53 -2.40
N SER A 215 8.21 -21.66 -3.41
CA SER A 215 8.25 -22.00 -4.84
C SER A 215 7.25 -23.09 -5.30
N ILE A 216 6.20 -23.34 -4.51
CA ILE A 216 5.14 -24.32 -4.80
C ILE A 216 3.93 -23.69 -5.46
N ASN A 217 3.12 -24.51 -6.14
CA ASN A 217 1.96 -24.06 -6.90
C ASN A 217 0.71 -24.86 -6.51
N PHE A 218 -0.46 -24.26 -6.68
CA PHE A 218 -1.75 -24.87 -6.42
C PHE A 218 -2.72 -24.51 -7.54
N HIS A 219 -3.46 -25.48 -8.07
CA HIS A 219 -4.65 -25.15 -8.85
C HIS A 219 -5.62 -24.34 -7.98
N LEU A 220 -6.45 -23.50 -8.60
CA LEU A 220 -7.50 -22.77 -7.90
C LEU A 220 -8.38 -23.69 -7.05
N LYS A 221 -8.84 -24.80 -7.64
CA LYS A 221 -9.62 -25.86 -6.96
C LYS A 221 -8.88 -26.59 -5.85
N CYS A 222 -7.56 -26.51 -5.83
CA CYS A 222 -6.72 -27.13 -4.81
C CYS A 222 -6.54 -26.23 -3.59
N VAL A 223 -6.69 -24.92 -3.75
CA VAL A 223 -6.82 -23.96 -2.64
C VAL A 223 -8.26 -24.06 -2.08
N PRO A 224 -8.48 -24.04 -0.75
CA PRO A 224 -9.81 -24.12 -0.16
C PRO A 224 -10.60 -22.80 -0.31
N ALA A 225 -10.77 -22.32 -1.55
CA ALA A 225 -11.62 -21.18 -1.84
C ALA A 225 -13.10 -21.63 -1.82
N PRO A 226 -13.98 -21.05 -0.99
CA PRO A 226 -15.38 -21.46 -0.92
C PRO A 226 -16.10 -21.05 -2.21
N ASN A 227 -16.94 -21.92 -2.77
CA ASN A 227 -17.71 -21.56 -3.97
C ASN A 227 -18.67 -20.37 -3.74
N THR A 228 -19.12 -20.18 -2.50
CA THR A 228 -19.98 -19.05 -2.10
C THR A 228 -19.51 -18.47 -0.78
N VAL A 229 -19.40 -17.15 -0.68
CA VAL A 229 -18.87 -16.43 0.49
C VAL A 229 -19.74 -15.23 0.81
N LYS A 230 -20.10 -15.08 2.09
CA LYS A 230 -20.73 -13.85 2.58
C LYS A 230 -19.64 -12.82 2.91
N SER A 231 -19.60 -11.73 2.14
CA SER A 231 -18.71 -10.61 2.43
C SER A 231 -19.27 -9.78 3.59
N LYS A 232 -18.40 -9.07 4.31
CA LYS A 232 -18.80 -8.03 5.27
C LYS A 232 -19.14 -6.70 4.60
N TYR A 233 -18.75 -6.54 3.33
CA TYR A 233 -18.93 -5.31 2.56
C TYR A 233 -20.14 -5.37 1.63
N HIS A 234 -20.75 -6.55 1.46
CA HIS A 234 -21.91 -6.73 0.59
C HIS A 234 -22.92 -7.66 1.27
N LEU A 235 -24.20 -7.34 1.16
CA LEU A 235 -25.28 -7.99 1.93
C LEU A 235 -25.53 -9.43 1.48
N HIS A 236 -25.53 -9.69 0.17
CA HIS A 236 -25.79 -11.00 -0.40
C HIS A 236 -24.53 -11.87 -0.47
N PRO A 237 -24.66 -13.21 -0.55
CA PRO A 237 -23.53 -14.09 -0.78
C PRO A 237 -22.95 -13.91 -2.20
N LEU A 238 -21.62 -13.81 -2.28
CA LEU A 238 -20.89 -13.78 -3.54
C LEU A 238 -20.54 -15.19 -3.99
N THR A 239 -20.68 -15.49 -5.27
CA THR A 239 -20.37 -16.80 -5.89
C THR A 239 -19.12 -16.71 -6.74
N LEU A 240 -18.23 -17.69 -6.64
CA LEU A 240 -17.04 -17.82 -7.48
C LEU A 240 -17.43 -18.18 -8.92
N THR A 241 -16.84 -17.50 -9.89
CA THR A 241 -17.00 -17.78 -11.33
C THR A 241 -15.67 -17.65 -12.05
N ASP A 242 -15.53 -18.34 -13.18
CA ASP A 242 -14.26 -18.45 -13.91
C ASP A 242 -13.94 -17.21 -14.74
N SER A 243 -14.97 -16.53 -15.23
CA SER A 243 -14.87 -15.27 -15.97
C SER A 243 -16.19 -14.53 -15.89
N LEU A 244 -16.14 -13.21 -16.06
CA LEU A 244 -17.34 -12.37 -16.07
C LEU A 244 -17.08 -11.07 -16.82
N VAL A 245 -17.95 -10.76 -17.78
CA VAL A 245 -18.02 -9.49 -18.51
C VAL A 245 -19.35 -8.85 -18.15
N GLU A 246 -19.30 -7.69 -17.49
CA GLU A 246 -20.51 -7.01 -16.98
C GLU A 246 -21.15 -6.09 -18.02
N ASP A 247 -20.36 -5.53 -18.95
CA ASP A 247 -20.80 -4.65 -20.01
C ASP A 247 -19.82 -4.63 -21.21
N ASP A 248 -20.14 -3.84 -22.24
CA ASP A 248 -19.31 -3.64 -23.43
C ASP A 248 -18.28 -2.50 -23.25
N SER A 249 -18.03 -2.03 -22.01
CA SER A 249 -17.14 -0.88 -21.76
C SER A 249 -15.67 -1.18 -22.09
N GLY A 250 -15.29 -2.46 -22.06
CA GLY A 250 -13.91 -2.91 -22.23
C GLY A 250 -13.00 -2.62 -21.04
N LYS A 251 -13.53 -2.07 -19.94
CA LYS A 251 -12.78 -1.79 -18.70
C LYS A 251 -13.54 -2.38 -17.52
N TYR A 252 -12.91 -3.31 -16.83
CA TYR A 252 -13.55 -4.04 -15.75
C TYR A 252 -12.80 -3.81 -14.46
N TYR A 253 -13.51 -3.59 -13.36
CA TYR A 253 -12.92 -3.26 -12.07
C TYR A 253 -13.38 -4.23 -10.98
N CYS A 254 -12.57 -4.34 -9.93
CA CYS A 254 -12.97 -5.00 -8.69
C CYS A 254 -13.62 -3.98 -7.75
N ASP A 255 -14.85 -4.22 -7.31
CA ASP A 255 -15.60 -3.30 -6.44
C ASP A 255 -15.01 -3.14 -5.03
N PHE A 256 -14.05 -3.99 -4.65
CA PHE A 256 -13.47 -3.99 -3.30
C PHE A 256 -12.11 -3.31 -3.23
N CYS A 257 -11.33 -3.32 -4.32
CA CYS A 257 -10.02 -2.67 -4.36
C CYS A 257 -9.92 -1.60 -5.44
N GLU A 258 -10.95 -1.43 -6.28
CA GLU A 258 -11.05 -0.43 -7.34
C GLU A 258 -9.93 -0.51 -8.39
N GLU A 259 -9.22 -1.63 -8.43
CA GLU A 259 -8.20 -1.89 -9.43
C GLU A 259 -8.80 -2.64 -10.61
N GLU A 260 -8.26 -2.37 -11.80
CA GLU A 260 -8.64 -3.03 -13.04
C GLU A 260 -8.42 -4.55 -12.94
N ARG A 261 -9.43 -5.31 -13.34
CA ARG A 261 -9.42 -6.77 -13.36
C ARG A 261 -9.35 -7.28 -14.79
N ASN A 262 -8.78 -8.46 -14.97
CA ASN A 262 -8.93 -9.16 -16.24
C ASN A 262 -10.31 -9.85 -16.28
N PRO A 263 -11.14 -9.61 -17.32
CA PRO A 263 -12.47 -10.22 -17.42
C PRO A 263 -12.46 -11.74 -17.57
N LYS A 264 -11.32 -12.31 -17.98
CA LYS A 264 -11.12 -13.76 -18.14
C LYS A 264 -10.57 -14.44 -16.88
N ASP A 265 -10.25 -13.66 -15.85
CA ASP A 265 -9.77 -14.20 -14.58
C ASP A 265 -10.94 -14.50 -13.63
N HIS A 266 -10.70 -15.43 -12.71
CA HIS A 266 -11.71 -15.88 -11.76
C HIS A 266 -12.04 -14.77 -10.75
N VAL A 267 -13.33 -14.58 -10.48
CA VAL A 267 -13.85 -13.53 -9.59
C VAL A 267 -15.01 -14.04 -8.75
N TYR A 268 -15.26 -13.37 -7.63
CA TYR A 268 -16.52 -13.51 -6.90
C TYR A 268 -17.51 -12.47 -7.40
N TYR A 269 -18.75 -12.88 -7.64
CA TYR A 269 -19.81 -11.96 -8.02
C TYR A 269 -21.12 -12.22 -7.29
N CYS A 270 -21.96 -11.19 -7.16
CA CYS A 270 -23.28 -11.32 -6.59
C CYS A 270 -24.30 -11.76 -7.67
N LYS A 271 -24.88 -12.95 -7.52
CA LYS A 271 -25.98 -13.41 -8.38
C LYS A 271 -27.29 -12.67 -8.14
N GLU A 272 -27.53 -12.22 -6.91
CA GLU A 272 -28.79 -11.59 -6.49
C GLU A 272 -28.87 -10.11 -6.89
N CYS A 273 -27.72 -9.47 -7.12
CA CYS A 273 -27.63 -8.10 -7.64
C CYS A 273 -27.34 -8.08 -9.15
N ASP A 274 -27.73 -9.10 -9.90
CA ASP A 274 -27.49 -9.21 -11.35
C ASP A 274 -26.02 -8.96 -11.77
N GLY A 275 -25.06 -9.34 -10.92
CA GLY A 275 -23.64 -9.13 -11.20
C GLY A 275 -23.12 -7.71 -10.97
N GLN A 276 -23.88 -6.82 -10.32
CA GLN A 276 -23.43 -5.46 -9.96
C GLN A 276 -22.36 -5.40 -8.85
N THR A 277 -21.99 -6.55 -8.27
CA THR A 277 -20.89 -6.61 -7.30
C THR A 277 -19.96 -7.73 -7.71
N ILE A 278 -18.73 -7.39 -8.09
CA ILE A 278 -17.68 -8.26 -8.63
C ILE A 278 -16.37 -7.91 -7.94
N ALA A 279 -15.69 -8.91 -7.41
CA ALA A 279 -14.44 -8.70 -6.69
C ALA A 279 -13.42 -9.80 -6.97
N HIS A 280 -12.13 -9.44 -6.92
CA HIS A 280 -11.03 -10.39 -6.93
C HIS A 280 -11.19 -11.42 -5.80
N ILE A 281 -10.70 -12.64 -6.03
CA ILE A 281 -10.74 -13.73 -5.04
C ILE A 281 -10.08 -13.28 -3.74
N GLU A 282 -8.92 -12.65 -3.84
CA GLU A 282 -8.13 -12.16 -2.71
C GLU A 282 -8.88 -11.08 -1.95
N CYS A 283 -9.57 -10.16 -2.64
CA CYS A 283 -10.33 -9.09 -1.99
C CYS A 283 -11.51 -9.63 -1.16
N VAL A 284 -12.18 -10.70 -1.60
CA VAL A 284 -13.30 -11.31 -0.88
C VAL A 284 -12.81 -12.22 0.25
N LEU A 285 -11.79 -13.03 -0.02
CA LEU A 285 -11.26 -14.02 0.92
C LEU A 285 -10.27 -13.42 1.92
N THR A 286 -9.92 -12.13 1.80
CA THR A 286 -9.16 -11.41 2.82
C THR A 286 -9.96 -11.37 4.12
N ARG A 287 -9.85 -12.43 4.90
CA ARG A 287 -10.09 -12.40 6.33
C ARG A 287 -9.10 -11.38 6.84
N LYS A 288 -9.59 -10.29 7.45
CA LYS A 288 -8.80 -9.61 8.48
C LYS A 288 -8.50 -10.71 9.48
N ILE A 289 -7.31 -11.30 9.41
CA ILE A 289 -6.74 -11.97 10.57
C ILE A 289 -6.68 -10.83 11.59
N SER A 290 -7.68 -10.78 12.46
CA SER A 290 -7.48 -10.15 13.76
C SER A 290 -6.20 -10.82 14.27
N GLN A 291 -5.18 -10.02 14.53
CA GLN A 291 -3.87 -10.47 15.04
C GLN A 291 -4.02 -11.50 16.19
N LYS A 292 -5.18 -11.48 16.85
CA LYS A 292 -5.75 -12.41 17.84
C LYS A 292 -5.82 -13.90 17.49
N LYS A 293 -5.84 -14.34 16.22
CA LYS A 293 -5.98 -15.79 15.88
C LYS A 293 -4.75 -16.44 15.24
N ARG A 294 -3.65 -15.70 15.06
CA ARG A 294 -2.42 -16.18 14.40
C ARG A 294 -1.49 -17.00 15.32
N ARG A 295 -1.78 -17.10 16.63
CA ARG A 295 -0.86 -17.70 17.61
C ARG A 295 -1.41 -18.86 18.45
N GLU A 296 -2.73 -19.10 18.47
CA GLU A 296 -3.31 -20.12 19.37
C GLU A 296 -3.36 -21.54 18.79
N GLU A 297 -3.12 -21.76 17.49
CA GLU A 297 -3.18 -23.11 16.86
C GLU A 297 -1.92 -23.50 16.07
N LEU A 298 -0.74 -22.97 16.43
CA LEU A 298 0.54 -23.53 15.97
C LEU A 298 1.09 -24.52 17.00
N GLN A 299 0.87 -25.81 16.75
CA GLN A 299 1.83 -26.81 17.20
C GLN A 299 3.12 -26.68 16.36
N PRO A 300 4.31 -26.86 16.97
CA PRO A 300 5.57 -26.43 16.37
C PRO A 300 6.13 -27.46 15.38
N GLN A 301 6.00 -27.21 14.07
CA GLN A 301 6.81 -27.83 13.01
C GLN A 301 6.86 -26.82 11.84
N SER A 302 7.97 -26.27 11.34
CA SER A 302 9.41 -26.49 11.49
C SER A 302 10.12 -25.13 11.41
N ILE A 303 11.14 -24.93 12.24
CA ILE A 303 11.99 -23.74 12.22
C ILE A 303 12.93 -23.87 11.01
N PHE A 304 13.10 -22.82 10.20
CA PHE A 304 14.03 -22.84 9.07
C PHE A 304 15.45 -23.23 9.54
N PRO A 305 16.24 -24.04 8.78
CA PRO A 305 17.56 -24.51 9.21
C PRO A 305 18.53 -23.39 9.62
N ALA A 306 18.44 -22.23 8.97
CA ALA A 306 19.26 -21.05 9.27
C ALA A 306 18.87 -20.33 10.58
N VAL A 307 17.63 -20.51 11.04
CA VAL A 307 17.15 -19.97 12.32
C VAL A 307 17.52 -20.93 13.46
N GLU A 308 17.44 -22.25 13.26
CA GLU A 308 17.91 -23.24 14.25
C GLU A 308 19.40 -23.09 14.59
N GLU A 309 20.25 -22.92 13.58
CA GLU A 309 21.69 -22.69 13.79
C GLU A 309 21.95 -21.41 14.62
N LYS A 310 21.20 -20.34 14.36
CA LYS A 310 21.31 -19.07 15.10
C LYS A 310 20.66 -19.14 16.48
N LEU A 311 19.58 -19.90 16.68
CA LEU A 311 18.98 -20.15 17.99
C LEU A 311 19.96 -20.89 18.91
N GLY A 312 20.80 -21.78 18.36
CA GLY A 312 21.89 -22.43 19.10
C GLY A 312 22.92 -21.46 19.69
N THR A 313 22.97 -20.21 19.20
CA THR A 313 23.88 -19.17 19.74
C THR A 313 23.30 -18.37 20.90
N ILE A 314 22.00 -18.51 21.20
CA ILE A 314 21.34 -17.77 22.29
C ILE A 314 22.06 -17.95 23.63
N PRO A 315 22.44 -19.16 24.10
CA PRO A 315 23.10 -19.31 25.39
C PRO A 315 24.42 -18.53 25.53
N ALA A 316 25.20 -18.46 24.44
CA ALA A 316 26.44 -17.68 24.40
C ALA A 316 26.15 -16.16 24.41
N MET A 317 25.12 -15.73 23.70
CA MET A 317 24.67 -14.33 23.70
C MET A 317 24.13 -13.90 25.06
N VAL A 318 23.33 -14.75 25.73
CA VAL A 318 22.88 -14.52 27.11
C VAL A 318 24.08 -14.32 28.02
N SER A 319 25.08 -15.21 27.94
CA SER A 319 26.31 -15.08 28.74
C SER A 319 27.05 -13.76 28.49
N GLY A 320 27.07 -13.27 27.24
CA GLY A 320 27.66 -11.98 26.89
C GLY A 320 26.88 -10.79 27.45
N VAL A 321 25.54 -10.82 27.40
CA VAL A 321 24.64 -9.80 27.97
C VAL A 321 24.79 -9.72 29.50
N TRP A 322 24.95 -10.85 30.17
CA TRP A 322 25.13 -10.91 31.63
C TRP A 322 26.58 -10.78 32.10
N SER A 323 27.54 -10.68 31.19
CA SER A 323 28.94 -10.45 31.55
C SER A 323 29.16 -9.02 32.10
N ASP A 324 30.25 -8.81 32.81
CA ASP A 324 30.71 -7.46 33.23
C ASP A 324 31.61 -6.77 32.18
N ASP A 325 31.96 -7.48 31.10
CA ASP A 325 32.81 -6.98 30.04
C ASP A 325 32.02 -6.11 29.05
N ARG A 326 32.42 -4.85 28.91
CA ARG A 326 31.74 -3.87 28.03
C ARG A 326 31.67 -4.33 26.57
N TYR A 327 32.73 -4.95 26.06
CA TYR A 327 32.78 -5.42 24.68
C TYR A 327 31.84 -6.61 24.47
N LEU A 328 31.80 -7.55 25.42
CA LEU A 328 30.89 -8.71 25.36
C LEU A 328 29.42 -8.29 25.47
N GLN A 329 29.09 -7.34 26.36
CA GLN A 329 27.75 -6.76 26.47
C GLN A 329 27.28 -6.16 25.14
N LEU A 330 28.10 -5.32 24.51
CA LEU A 330 27.78 -4.70 23.22
C LEU A 330 27.64 -5.75 22.11
N LYS A 331 28.64 -6.63 21.99
CA LYS A 331 28.65 -7.68 20.96
C LYS A 331 27.39 -8.56 21.03
N ALA A 332 27.04 -9.02 22.22
CA ALA A 332 25.87 -9.86 22.42
C ALA A 332 24.56 -9.12 22.19
N THR A 333 24.45 -7.87 22.64
CA THR A 333 23.25 -7.03 22.41
C THR A 333 23.04 -6.75 20.91
N THR A 334 24.10 -6.43 20.16
CA THR A 334 24.05 -6.30 18.70
C THR A 334 23.63 -7.62 18.03
N GLN A 335 24.11 -8.77 18.53
CA GLN A 335 23.70 -10.07 18.01
C GLN A 335 22.20 -10.33 18.26
N PHE A 336 21.68 -9.99 19.44
CA PHE A 336 20.24 -10.09 19.73
C PHE A 336 19.42 -9.18 18.81
N ARG A 337 19.82 -7.91 18.64
CA ARG A 337 19.14 -7.01 17.70
C ARG A 337 19.14 -7.58 16.29
N LYS A 338 20.28 -8.08 15.79
CA LYS A 338 20.37 -8.71 14.46
C LYS A 338 19.47 -9.93 14.34
N LEU A 339 19.42 -10.78 15.35
CA LEU A 339 18.56 -11.96 15.42
C LEU A 339 17.07 -11.58 15.37
N LEU A 340 16.69 -10.54 16.13
CA LEU A 340 15.33 -9.97 16.14
C LEU A 340 14.97 -9.27 14.83
N SER A 341 15.95 -8.90 13.99
CA SER A 341 15.72 -8.25 12.69
C SER A 341 15.56 -9.25 11.53
N ILE A 342 15.56 -10.57 11.79
CA ILE A 342 15.43 -11.60 10.75
C ILE A 342 13.95 -11.83 10.43
N GLU A 343 13.52 -11.43 9.25
CA GLU A 343 12.19 -11.71 8.71
C GLU A 343 12.20 -13.01 7.88
N PRO A 344 11.09 -13.78 7.81
CA PRO A 344 9.78 -13.54 8.44
C PRO A 344 9.63 -14.16 9.86
N SER A 345 10.62 -14.91 10.34
CA SER A 345 10.56 -15.66 11.61
C SER A 345 11.47 -15.07 12.69
N GLN A 346 10.99 -14.01 13.33
CA GLN A 346 11.70 -13.37 14.46
C GLN A 346 11.54 -14.24 15.73
N PRO A 347 12.63 -14.71 16.36
CA PRO A 347 12.55 -15.59 17.53
C PRO A 347 12.31 -14.82 18.83
N ILE A 348 11.28 -13.96 18.85
CA ILE A 348 11.03 -13.03 19.96
C ILE A 348 10.68 -13.77 21.24
N ASP A 349 9.82 -14.80 21.14
CA ASP A 349 9.40 -15.57 22.30
C ASP A 349 10.62 -16.29 22.92
N GLN A 350 11.56 -16.79 22.10
CA GLN A 350 12.81 -17.39 22.58
C GLN A 350 13.73 -16.35 23.23
N VAL A 351 13.81 -15.13 22.68
CA VAL A 351 14.60 -14.04 23.28
C VAL A 351 13.99 -13.59 24.63
N ILE A 352 12.66 -13.50 24.73
CA ILE A 352 11.97 -13.21 25.99
C ILE A 352 12.21 -14.32 27.01
N GLN A 353 12.04 -15.59 26.60
CA GLN A 353 12.28 -16.76 27.45
C GLN A 353 13.75 -16.88 27.89
N ALA A 354 14.70 -16.37 27.09
CA ALA A 354 16.11 -16.29 27.46
C ALA A 354 16.40 -15.29 28.60
N GLY A 355 15.41 -14.50 29.03
CA GLY A 355 15.50 -13.65 30.21
C GLY A 355 16.38 -12.41 30.04
N VAL A 356 16.63 -11.95 28.81
CA VAL A 356 17.52 -10.81 28.53
C VAL A 356 16.84 -9.44 28.56
N VAL A 357 15.49 -9.40 28.53
CA VAL A 357 14.72 -8.13 28.51
C VAL A 357 15.03 -7.22 29.70
N PRO A 358 15.04 -7.68 30.98
CA PRO A 358 15.39 -6.82 32.11
C PRO A 358 16.78 -6.20 31.95
N ARG A 359 17.74 -6.99 31.43
CA ARG A 359 19.11 -6.53 31.23
C ARG A 359 19.24 -5.53 30.08
N PHE A 360 18.44 -5.65 29.02
CA PHE A 360 18.34 -4.61 27.99
C PHE A 360 17.77 -3.32 28.56
N VAL A 361 16.80 -3.38 29.47
CA VAL A 361 16.27 -2.19 30.15
C VAL A 361 17.35 -1.53 31.01
N GLU A 362 18.14 -2.29 31.77
CA GLU A 362 19.29 -1.76 32.51
C GLU A 362 20.33 -1.11 31.58
N PHE A 363 20.55 -1.67 30.39
CA PHE A 363 21.45 -1.08 29.38
C PHE A 363 20.98 0.27 28.85
N LEU A 364 19.68 0.57 28.88
CA LEU A 364 19.16 1.90 28.52
C LEU A 364 19.67 2.99 29.47
N GLU A 365 20.03 2.65 30.70
CA GLU A 365 20.51 3.62 31.71
C GLU A 365 22.02 3.87 31.63
N ARG A 366 22.75 3.16 30.75
CA ARG A 366 24.20 3.27 30.57
C ARG A 366 24.62 4.50 29.76
N GLU A 367 24.43 5.69 30.33
CA GLU A 367 24.81 6.97 29.70
C GLU A 367 26.32 7.04 29.34
N ASP A 368 27.15 6.31 30.09
CA ASP A 368 28.59 6.16 29.83
C ASP A 368 28.91 5.26 28.62
N PHE A 369 27.92 4.57 28.06
CA PHE A 369 28.11 3.63 26.96
C PHE A 369 27.00 3.70 25.89
N PRO A 370 26.98 4.76 25.07
CA PRO A 370 25.80 5.04 24.26
C PRO A 370 25.56 4.10 23.08
N GLN A 371 26.59 3.41 22.59
CA GLN A 371 26.44 2.36 21.59
C GLN A 371 25.62 1.18 22.14
N LEU A 372 25.84 0.83 23.41
CA LEU A 372 25.07 -0.21 24.09
C LEU A 372 23.63 0.25 24.34
N GLN A 373 23.43 1.50 24.78
CA GLN A 373 22.09 2.09 24.90
C GLN A 373 21.32 2.02 23.59
N PHE A 374 21.96 2.38 22.46
CA PHE A 374 21.34 2.34 21.13
C PHE A 374 20.93 0.92 20.72
N GLU A 375 21.82 -0.08 20.86
CA GLU A 375 21.52 -1.47 20.49
C GLU A 375 20.43 -2.08 21.38
N ALA A 376 20.44 -1.77 22.68
CA ALA A 376 19.41 -2.19 23.62
C ALA A 376 18.05 -1.54 23.31
N ALA A 377 18.04 -0.24 23.03
CA ALA A 377 16.84 0.50 22.63
C ALA A 377 16.23 -0.09 21.35
N TRP A 378 17.06 -0.42 20.36
CA TRP A 378 16.59 -1.03 19.12
C TRP A 378 16.02 -2.44 19.38
N ALA A 379 16.72 -3.29 20.14
CA ALA A 379 16.22 -4.63 20.47
C ALA A 379 14.84 -4.56 21.17
N LEU A 380 14.70 -3.68 22.16
CA LEU A 380 13.42 -3.45 22.87
C LEU A 380 12.33 -2.87 21.96
N THR A 381 12.69 -2.00 21.01
CA THR A 381 11.75 -1.45 20.01
C THR A 381 11.15 -2.55 19.14
N ILE A 382 11.97 -3.53 18.72
CA ILE A 382 11.50 -4.68 17.93
C ILE A 382 10.57 -5.54 18.78
N ILE A 383 10.98 -5.88 20.01
CA ILE A 383 10.15 -6.69 20.93
C ILE A 383 8.80 -6.01 21.19
N ALA A 384 8.79 -4.69 21.36
CA ALA A 384 7.56 -3.92 21.58
C ALA A 384 6.64 -3.80 20.34
N SER A 385 7.15 -4.04 19.13
CA SER A 385 6.40 -3.83 17.88
C SER A 385 5.57 -5.03 17.41
N THR A 386 5.67 -6.19 18.09
CA THR A 386 5.19 -7.46 17.53
C THR A 386 3.79 -7.86 18.00
N THR A 387 3.57 -8.01 19.30
CA THR A 387 2.23 -8.29 19.87
C THR A 387 2.00 -7.52 21.16
N SER A 388 0.74 -7.43 21.58
CA SER A 388 0.37 -6.78 22.84
C SER A 388 0.99 -7.49 24.05
N GLU A 389 1.20 -8.81 23.99
CA GLU A 389 1.92 -9.55 25.06
C GLU A 389 3.39 -9.15 25.12
N THR A 390 4.08 -9.05 23.98
CA THR A 390 5.51 -8.69 23.96
C THR A 390 5.73 -7.21 24.33
N SER A 391 4.84 -6.33 23.88
CA SER A 391 4.78 -4.93 24.33
C SER A 391 4.61 -4.84 25.84
N LYS A 392 3.70 -5.64 26.41
CA LYS A 392 3.51 -5.71 27.87
C LYS A 392 4.76 -6.18 28.61
N VAL A 393 5.52 -7.15 28.09
CA VAL A 393 6.80 -7.55 28.71
C VAL A 393 7.76 -6.36 28.82
N VAL A 394 7.88 -5.53 27.78
CA VAL A 394 8.76 -4.35 27.79
C VAL A 394 8.26 -3.30 28.80
N ILE A 395 6.94 -3.09 28.89
CA ILE A 395 6.32 -2.17 29.85
C ILE A 395 6.51 -2.65 31.29
N ASP A 396 6.22 -3.93 31.57
CA ASP A 396 6.29 -4.52 32.91
C ASP A 396 7.74 -4.56 33.45
N ASN A 397 8.75 -4.55 32.55
CA ASN A 397 10.16 -4.39 32.90
C ASN A 397 10.60 -2.93 33.12
N GLY A 398 9.69 -1.95 33.06
CA GLY A 398 9.99 -0.55 33.40
C GLY A 398 10.68 0.26 32.29
N ALA A 399 10.61 -0.17 31.02
CA ALA A 399 11.32 0.51 29.94
C ALA A 399 10.75 1.91 29.59
N VAL A 400 9.43 2.11 29.75
CA VAL A 400 8.73 3.35 29.36
C VAL A 400 9.32 4.62 29.99
N PRO A 401 9.46 4.75 31.34
CA PRO A 401 10.05 5.94 31.94
C PRO A 401 11.48 6.21 31.46
N ILE A 402 12.26 5.16 31.17
CA ILE A 402 13.64 5.31 30.69
C ILE A 402 13.63 5.81 29.24
N PHE A 403 12.77 5.28 28.37
CA PHE A 403 12.60 5.83 27.01
C PHE A 403 12.16 7.29 27.01
N VAL A 404 11.27 7.68 27.93
CA VAL A 404 10.89 9.10 28.10
C VAL A 404 12.09 9.95 28.48
N LYS A 405 12.94 9.49 29.42
CA LYS A 405 14.20 10.17 29.78
C LYS A 405 15.14 10.26 28.58
N LEU A 406 15.27 9.20 27.79
CA LEU A 406 16.17 9.12 26.64
C LEU A 406 15.74 9.98 25.44
N LEU A 407 14.50 10.50 25.42
CA LEU A 407 14.14 11.59 24.49
C LEU A 407 15.05 12.80 24.69
N GLY A 408 15.55 13.07 25.90
CA GLY A 408 16.50 14.14 26.19
C GLY A 408 17.97 13.78 25.97
N SER A 409 18.27 12.63 25.37
CA SER A 409 19.65 12.17 25.15
C SER A 409 20.44 13.16 24.27
N PRO A 410 21.71 13.47 24.60
CA PRO A 410 22.57 14.29 23.75
C PRO A 410 22.91 13.60 22.41
N ARG A 411 22.57 12.31 22.28
CA ARG A 411 22.78 11.53 21.07
C ARG A 411 21.49 11.37 20.27
N ALA A 412 21.51 11.92 19.06
CA ALA A 412 20.39 11.86 18.13
C ALA A 412 19.90 10.42 17.87
N ASP A 413 20.80 9.47 17.66
CA ASP A 413 20.45 8.07 17.38
C ASP A 413 19.70 7.39 18.55
N VAL A 414 20.13 7.63 19.79
CA VAL A 414 19.44 7.13 20.99
C VAL A 414 18.07 7.81 21.18
N SER A 415 17.99 9.13 21.00
CA SER A 415 16.70 9.83 21.09
C SER A 415 15.72 9.39 20.00
N GLU A 416 16.19 9.18 18.77
CA GLU A 416 15.39 8.70 17.64
C GLU A 416 14.85 7.28 17.88
N GLN A 417 15.68 6.37 18.38
CA GLN A 417 15.20 5.02 18.73
C GLN A 417 14.20 5.06 19.89
N SER A 418 14.41 5.95 20.88
CA SER A 418 13.47 6.12 21.99
C SER A 418 12.11 6.65 21.50
N MET A 419 12.09 7.57 20.54
CA MET A 419 10.85 8.02 19.89
C MET A 419 10.12 6.88 19.19
N ARG A 420 10.85 6.01 18.46
CA ARG A 420 10.28 4.82 17.79
C ARG A 420 9.72 3.81 18.79
N ALA A 421 10.45 3.53 19.87
CA ALA A 421 10.00 2.64 20.94
C ALA A 421 8.68 3.12 21.56
N LEU A 422 8.61 4.40 21.93
CA LEU A 422 7.40 5.00 22.51
C LEU A 422 6.22 5.00 21.53
N GLY A 423 6.47 5.24 20.25
CA GLY A 423 5.45 5.18 19.21
C GLY A 423 4.89 3.77 19.00
N ASN A 424 5.75 2.74 18.98
CA ASN A 424 5.32 1.34 18.90
C ASN A 424 4.49 0.93 20.12
N ILE A 425 4.96 1.28 21.33
CA ILE A 425 4.25 0.98 22.58
C ILE A 425 2.88 1.69 22.61
N ALA A 426 2.82 2.98 22.27
CA ALA A 426 1.57 3.73 22.24
C ALA A 426 0.62 3.26 21.12
N GLY A 427 1.17 2.78 20.00
CA GLY A 427 0.41 2.30 18.85
C GLY A 427 -0.27 0.94 19.05
N ASP A 428 0.17 0.15 20.02
CA ASP A 428 -0.37 -1.19 20.32
C ASP A 428 -1.82 -1.15 20.81
N SER A 429 -2.12 -0.40 21.87
CA SER A 429 -3.47 -0.28 22.41
C SER A 429 -3.71 1.04 23.15
N PRO A 430 -4.98 1.47 23.36
CA PRO A 430 -5.29 2.63 24.18
C PRO A 430 -4.71 2.54 25.61
N ALA A 431 -4.64 1.33 26.18
CA ALA A 431 -4.09 1.13 27.52
C ALA A 431 -2.58 1.40 27.57
N THR A 432 -1.82 0.91 26.59
CA THR A 432 -0.36 1.14 26.51
C THR A 432 -0.03 2.58 26.14
N ARG A 433 -0.84 3.21 25.28
CA ARG A 433 -0.80 4.66 25.01
C ARG A 433 -0.94 5.48 26.30
N ASP A 434 -1.92 5.15 27.13
CA ASP A 434 -2.17 5.89 28.37
C ASP A 434 -1.05 5.67 29.40
N VAL A 435 -0.39 4.52 29.39
CA VAL A 435 0.85 4.30 30.17
C VAL A 435 1.97 5.23 29.69
N VAL A 436 2.20 5.34 28.37
CA VAL A 436 3.22 6.23 27.80
C VAL A 436 2.93 7.69 28.14
N LEU A 437 1.69 8.13 27.94
CA LEU A 437 1.25 9.49 28.28
C LEU A 437 1.34 9.76 29.79
N GLY A 438 0.97 8.78 30.62
CA GLY A 438 1.05 8.85 32.09
C GLY A 438 2.45 9.05 32.64
N HIS A 439 3.49 8.61 31.90
CA HIS A 439 4.89 8.88 32.21
C HIS A 439 5.40 10.24 31.69
N GLY A 440 4.52 11.09 31.16
CA GLY A 440 4.87 12.45 30.72
C GLY A 440 5.61 12.52 29.39
N ALA A 441 5.44 11.53 28.51
CA ALA A 441 6.17 11.45 27.23
C ALA A 441 5.89 12.60 26.25
N LEU A 442 4.74 13.29 26.38
CA LEU A 442 4.31 14.28 25.39
C LEU A 442 5.25 15.48 25.30
N LEU A 443 5.55 16.17 26.40
CA LEU A 443 6.34 17.40 26.36
C LEU A 443 7.78 17.17 25.86
N PRO A 444 8.50 16.11 26.32
CA PRO A 444 9.81 15.79 25.76
C PRO A 444 9.76 15.45 24.27
N LEU A 445 8.71 14.79 23.78
CA LEU A 445 8.53 14.53 22.34
C LEU A 445 8.32 15.83 21.55
N LEU A 446 7.48 16.74 22.05
CA LEU A 446 7.20 18.03 21.39
C LEU A 446 8.46 18.90 21.24
N ALA A 447 9.45 18.76 22.14
CA ALA A 447 10.72 19.48 22.04
C ALA A 447 11.53 19.12 20.77
N HIS A 448 11.33 17.91 20.22
CA HIS A 448 11.97 17.48 18.95
C HIS A 448 11.27 18.02 17.69
N LEU A 449 10.06 18.56 17.82
CA LEU A 449 9.26 19.08 16.70
C LEU A 449 9.44 20.60 16.55
N ASN A 450 10.69 21.01 16.34
CA ASN A 450 11.12 22.39 16.15
C ASN A 450 11.71 22.63 14.75
N GLU A 451 11.85 23.90 14.36
CA GLU A 451 12.29 24.31 13.00
C GLU A 451 13.71 23.85 12.63
N ASN A 452 14.55 23.52 13.62
CA ASN A 452 15.92 23.07 13.40
C ASN A 452 16.05 21.54 13.33
N ALA A 453 14.95 20.79 13.49
CA ALA A 453 14.97 19.34 13.49
C ALA A 453 15.22 18.78 12.08
N LYS A 454 16.01 17.71 12.00
CA LYS A 454 16.22 16.97 10.75
C LYS A 454 14.90 16.34 10.28
N LEU A 455 14.71 16.23 8.97
CA LEU A 455 13.50 15.64 8.40
C LEU A 455 13.24 14.20 8.90
N SER A 456 14.28 13.39 9.08
CA SER A 456 14.15 12.04 9.65
C SER A 456 13.53 12.04 11.05
N VAL A 457 13.96 12.99 11.90
CA VAL A 457 13.43 13.19 13.25
C VAL A 457 12.00 13.70 13.19
N LEU A 458 11.71 14.68 12.33
CA LEU A 458 10.35 15.21 12.15
C LEU A 458 9.37 14.11 11.76
N ARG A 459 9.72 13.24 10.81
CA ARG A 459 8.88 12.11 10.40
C ARG A 459 8.59 11.16 11.57
N ILE A 460 9.64 10.73 12.28
CA ILE A 460 9.50 9.80 13.42
C ILE A 460 8.68 10.44 14.53
N ALA A 461 9.00 11.68 14.93
CA ALA A 461 8.35 12.36 16.03
C ALA A 461 6.88 12.68 15.72
N THR A 462 6.56 13.04 14.47
CA THR A 462 5.16 13.29 14.05
C THR A 462 4.35 12.00 14.04
N TRP A 463 4.93 10.90 13.55
CA TRP A 463 4.32 9.58 13.64
C TRP A 463 4.09 9.15 15.10
N THR A 464 5.09 9.29 15.98
CA THR A 464 4.95 8.98 17.41
C THR A 464 3.86 9.85 18.06
N LEU A 465 3.79 11.13 17.69
CA LEU A 465 2.75 12.04 18.17
C LEU A 465 1.36 11.60 17.69
N SER A 466 1.21 11.14 16.45
CA SER A 466 -0.07 10.61 15.96
C SER A 466 -0.49 9.35 16.73
N MET A 467 0.45 8.49 17.11
CA MET A 467 0.19 7.33 17.98
C MET A 467 -0.29 7.73 19.38
N PHE A 468 0.24 8.81 19.96
CA PHE A 468 -0.20 9.33 21.27
C PHE A 468 -1.65 9.83 21.25
N LEU A 469 -2.19 10.15 20.07
CA LEU A 469 -3.53 10.69 19.89
C LEU A 469 -4.54 9.64 19.42
N ARG A 470 -4.05 8.48 18.97
CA ARG A 470 -4.84 7.43 18.33
C ARG A 470 -5.62 6.58 19.34
N GLY A 471 -6.74 6.00 18.89
CA GLY A 471 -7.44 4.90 19.56
C GLY A 471 -8.65 5.31 20.38
N LYS A 472 -9.56 4.34 20.62
CA LYS A 472 -10.76 4.48 21.45
C LYS A 472 -10.69 3.46 22.61
N PRO A 473 -10.87 3.86 23.88
CA PRO A 473 -11.22 5.20 24.37
C PRO A 473 -10.11 6.22 24.09
N ARG A 474 -10.52 7.48 23.89
CA ARG A 474 -9.66 8.59 23.46
C ARG A 474 -8.78 9.04 24.64
N PRO A 475 -7.57 9.58 24.38
CA PRO A 475 -6.73 10.07 25.47
C PRO A 475 -7.37 11.29 26.15
N CYS A 476 -6.98 11.57 27.39
CA CYS A 476 -7.47 12.75 28.10
C CYS A 476 -7.10 14.03 27.34
N PHE A 477 -8.10 14.79 26.88
CA PHE A 477 -7.85 15.98 26.06
C PHE A 477 -6.94 16.99 26.75
N HIS A 478 -7.10 17.23 28.06
CA HIS A 478 -6.23 18.15 28.80
C HIS A 478 -4.76 17.75 28.73
N GLN A 479 -4.48 16.44 28.74
CA GLN A 479 -3.12 15.91 28.65
C GLN A 479 -2.52 16.09 27.26
N VAL A 480 -3.32 15.97 26.19
CA VAL A 480 -2.85 16.04 24.80
C VAL A 480 -3.01 17.42 24.13
N LYS A 481 -3.80 18.32 24.73
CA LYS A 481 -4.01 19.70 24.27
C LYS A 481 -2.70 20.47 23.95
N PRO A 482 -1.60 20.30 24.71
CA PRO A 482 -0.32 20.95 24.38
C PRO A 482 0.26 20.60 22.99
N ALA A 483 -0.22 19.53 22.34
CA ALA A 483 0.23 19.15 21.00
C ALA A 483 -0.29 20.06 19.88
N LEU A 484 -1.44 20.72 20.09
CA LEU A 484 -2.15 21.48 19.05
C LEU A 484 -1.28 22.54 18.35
N PRO A 485 -0.54 23.41 19.06
CA PRO A 485 0.28 24.43 18.39
C PRO A 485 1.40 23.83 17.54
N THR A 486 1.92 22.67 17.93
CA THR A 486 2.96 21.96 17.16
C THR A 486 2.36 21.30 15.93
N LEU A 487 1.21 20.63 16.06
CA LEU A 487 0.49 20.06 14.92
C LEU A 487 0.09 21.13 13.90
N ALA A 488 -0.35 22.31 14.36
CA ALA A 488 -0.69 23.44 13.50
C ALA A 488 0.50 23.92 12.65
N ARG A 489 1.73 23.86 13.18
CA ARG A 489 2.94 24.10 12.38
C ARG A 489 3.23 22.96 11.41
N LEU A 490 3.06 21.70 11.83
CA LEU A 490 3.43 20.53 11.03
C LEU A 490 2.60 20.36 9.76
N ILE A 491 1.33 20.78 9.76
CA ILE A 491 0.47 20.76 8.55
C ILE A 491 0.89 21.77 7.46
N HIS A 492 1.88 22.62 7.75
CA HIS A 492 2.53 23.50 6.78
C HIS A 492 3.84 22.90 6.23
N SER A 493 4.19 21.67 6.60
CA SER A 493 5.33 20.95 6.03
C SER A 493 5.14 20.70 4.52
N ASN A 494 6.26 20.62 3.79
CA ASN A 494 6.27 20.16 2.39
C ASN A 494 6.51 18.65 2.28
N ASP A 495 6.76 17.96 3.40
CA ASP A 495 6.99 16.52 3.43
C ASP A 495 5.67 15.77 3.59
N GLU A 496 5.33 14.94 2.61
CA GLU A 496 4.06 14.21 2.56
C GLU A 496 3.86 13.27 3.76
N GLN A 497 4.93 12.66 4.28
CA GLN A 497 4.84 11.78 5.44
C GLN A 497 4.50 12.57 6.71
N VAL A 498 5.19 13.69 6.95
CA VAL A 498 4.86 14.61 8.05
C VAL A 498 3.42 15.14 7.93
N LEU A 499 3.00 15.54 6.73
CA LEU A 499 1.62 16.01 6.49
C LEU A 499 0.60 14.92 6.79
N CYS A 500 0.81 13.70 6.29
CA CYS A 500 -0.06 12.55 6.51
C CYS A 500 -0.24 12.27 8.02
N ASP A 501 0.85 12.12 8.77
CA ASP A 501 0.80 11.82 10.20
C ASP A 501 0.19 12.97 11.02
N ALA A 502 0.48 14.24 10.66
CA ALA A 502 -0.11 15.41 11.31
C ALA A 502 -1.62 15.52 11.05
N CYS A 503 -2.07 15.24 9.82
CA CYS A 503 -3.49 15.20 9.49
C CYS A 503 -4.19 14.04 10.21
N TRP A 504 -3.56 12.85 10.33
CA TRP A 504 -4.12 11.75 11.12
C TRP A 504 -4.29 12.15 12.59
N ALA A 505 -3.30 12.81 13.17
CA ALA A 505 -3.37 13.36 14.52
C ALA A 505 -4.57 14.31 14.71
N PHE A 506 -4.79 15.26 13.78
CA PHE A 506 -5.97 16.13 13.83
C PHE A 506 -7.28 15.37 13.63
N SER A 507 -7.31 14.34 12.81
CA SER A 507 -8.51 13.51 12.61
C SER A 507 -8.92 12.79 13.89
N TYR A 508 -7.95 12.40 14.74
CA TYR A 508 -8.22 11.77 16.03
C TYR A 508 -8.70 12.78 17.07
N LEU A 509 -8.12 13.99 17.08
CA LEU A 509 -8.54 15.07 17.98
C LEU A 509 -9.93 15.63 17.65
N SER A 510 -10.30 15.63 16.37
CA SER A 510 -11.60 16.13 15.88
C SER A 510 -12.73 15.09 15.94
N ASP A 511 -12.43 13.79 16.10
CA ASP A 511 -13.43 12.71 16.30
C ASP A 511 -13.90 12.67 17.78
N GLY A 512 -14.27 13.84 18.32
CA GLY A 512 -14.45 14.07 19.76
C GLY A 512 -15.65 14.93 20.15
N THR A 513 -15.66 15.37 21.41
CA THR A 513 -16.64 16.30 21.96
C THR A 513 -16.47 17.70 21.39
N ASN A 514 -17.50 18.55 21.56
CA ASN A 514 -17.45 19.93 21.10
C ASN A 514 -16.25 20.71 21.66
N ASP A 515 -15.83 20.46 22.90
CA ASP A 515 -14.67 21.13 23.52
C ASP A 515 -13.35 20.75 22.83
N GLU A 516 -13.24 19.51 22.36
CA GLU A 516 -12.06 19.00 21.68
C GLU A 516 -11.97 19.54 20.26
N ILE A 517 -13.08 19.53 19.53
CA ILE A 517 -13.20 20.15 18.21
C ILE A 517 -12.95 21.66 18.31
N GLN A 518 -13.48 22.32 19.34
CA GLN A 518 -13.26 23.74 19.59
C GLN A 518 -11.78 24.04 19.79
N GLY A 519 -11.06 23.20 20.54
CA GLY A 519 -9.61 23.33 20.67
C GLY A 519 -8.85 23.19 19.34
N VAL A 520 -9.32 22.33 18.43
CA VAL A 520 -8.75 22.22 17.07
C VAL A 520 -9.05 23.49 16.25
N VAL A 521 -10.27 24.01 16.31
CA VAL A 521 -10.64 25.25 15.60
C VAL A 521 -9.85 26.46 16.11
N GLU A 522 -9.69 26.59 17.42
CA GLU A 522 -8.89 27.64 18.06
C GLU A 522 -7.39 27.56 17.76
N ALA A 523 -6.90 26.42 17.23
CA ALA A 523 -5.53 26.28 16.75
C ALA A 523 -5.32 26.88 15.34
N ASP A 524 -6.35 27.48 14.74
CA ASP A 524 -6.31 28.19 13.44
C ASP A 524 -5.81 27.32 12.26
N VAL A 525 -6.21 26.05 12.25
CA VAL A 525 -5.76 25.07 11.24
C VAL A 525 -6.72 24.89 10.07
N CYS A 526 -7.92 25.46 10.16
CA CYS A 526 -9.01 25.17 9.25
C CYS A 526 -8.71 25.58 7.80
N GLY A 527 -8.13 26.77 7.59
CA GLY A 527 -7.75 27.23 6.25
C GLY A 527 -6.76 26.29 5.58
N ARG A 528 -5.70 25.92 6.30
CA ARG A 528 -4.68 25.00 5.78
C ARG A 528 -5.22 23.59 5.53
N LEU A 529 -6.09 23.06 6.39
CA LEU A 529 -6.73 21.76 6.18
C LEU A 529 -7.59 21.72 4.91
N VAL A 530 -8.27 22.83 4.58
CA VAL A 530 -9.02 22.97 3.33
C VAL A 530 -8.10 23.00 2.12
N GLU A 531 -6.97 23.72 2.19
CA GLU A 531 -5.96 23.69 1.12
C GLU A 531 -5.41 22.28 0.86
N LEU A 532 -5.19 21.50 1.92
CA LEU A 532 -4.70 20.12 1.84
C LEU A 532 -5.71 19.17 1.17
N LEU A 533 -6.98 19.57 0.98
CA LEU A 533 -7.94 18.81 0.18
C LEU A 533 -7.63 18.81 -1.32
N LEU A 534 -6.75 19.69 -1.78
CA LEU A 534 -6.21 19.69 -3.14
C LEU A 534 -4.86 18.99 -3.26
N HIS A 535 -4.36 18.39 -2.17
CA HIS A 535 -3.06 17.77 -2.20
C HIS A 535 -3.08 16.53 -3.14
N PRO A 536 -2.12 16.39 -4.07
CA PRO A 536 -2.14 15.31 -5.07
C PRO A 536 -1.91 13.91 -4.47
N CYS A 537 -1.26 13.85 -3.30
CA CYS A 537 -1.03 12.60 -2.58
C CYS A 537 -2.25 12.21 -1.73
N LEU A 538 -2.89 11.08 -2.08
CA LEU A 538 -4.06 10.55 -1.38
C LEU A 538 -3.81 10.28 0.11
N LEU A 539 -2.58 9.92 0.48
CA LEU A 539 -2.20 9.68 1.88
C LEU A 539 -2.33 10.95 2.75
N VAL A 540 -2.24 12.14 2.15
CA VAL A 540 -2.46 13.42 2.83
C VAL A 540 -3.94 13.83 2.75
N LEU A 541 -4.56 13.61 1.60
CA LEU A 541 -5.96 13.97 1.34
C LEU A 541 -6.93 13.28 2.31
N GLU A 542 -6.83 11.96 2.46
CA GLU A 542 -7.74 11.16 3.29
C GLU A 542 -7.86 11.66 4.75
N PRO A 543 -6.76 11.82 5.51
CA PRO A 543 -6.85 12.30 6.87
C PRO A 543 -7.21 13.79 6.97
N ALA A 544 -6.82 14.63 5.99
CA ALA A 544 -7.22 16.03 5.95
C ALA A 544 -8.75 16.14 5.78
N LEU A 545 -9.31 15.38 4.83
CA LEU A 545 -10.74 15.32 4.58
C LEU A 545 -11.52 14.78 5.78
N ARG A 546 -11.02 13.72 6.43
CA ARG A 546 -11.61 13.20 7.66
C ARG A 546 -11.66 14.26 8.77
N THR A 547 -10.60 15.03 8.92
CA THR A 547 -10.54 16.13 9.90
C THR A 547 -11.56 17.22 9.59
N VAL A 548 -11.64 17.66 8.33
CA VAL A 548 -12.62 18.67 7.90
C VAL A 548 -14.05 18.17 8.12
N GLY A 549 -14.35 16.92 7.74
CA GLY A 549 -15.66 16.30 7.95
C GLY A 549 -16.07 16.21 9.42
N ASN A 550 -15.12 15.87 10.31
CA ASN A 550 -15.35 15.87 11.74
C ASN A 550 -15.67 17.29 12.27
N ILE A 551 -14.93 18.31 11.83
CA ILE A 551 -15.16 19.70 12.23
C ILE A 551 -16.53 20.18 11.75
N THR A 552 -16.90 19.92 10.49
CA THR A 552 -18.16 20.38 9.90
C THR A 552 -19.39 19.62 10.40
N SER A 553 -19.24 18.54 11.15
CA SER A 553 -20.36 17.88 11.82
C SER A 553 -21.05 18.76 12.88
N ARG A 554 -20.46 19.89 13.29
CA ARG A 554 -21.07 20.85 14.22
C ARG A 554 -22.03 21.83 13.52
N ASP A 555 -22.91 22.44 14.32
CA ASP A 555 -23.83 23.49 13.89
C ASP A 555 -23.51 24.82 14.61
N ASP A 556 -22.36 25.41 14.30
CA ASP A 556 -21.97 26.73 14.79
C ASP A 556 -21.50 27.66 13.68
N ALA A 557 -21.44 28.96 13.97
CA ALA A 557 -21.17 29.97 12.96
C ALA A 557 -19.81 29.79 12.24
N GLN A 558 -18.79 29.26 12.93
CA GLN A 558 -17.46 29.02 12.35
C GLN A 558 -17.48 27.82 11.40
N THR A 559 -18.21 26.75 11.76
CA THR A 559 -18.35 25.56 10.91
C THR A 559 -19.26 25.80 9.71
N GLN A 560 -20.22 26.72 9.80
CA GLN A 560 -21.02 27.16 8.65
C GLN A 560 -20.18 27.86 7.57
N VAL A 561 -19.16 28.66 7.95
CA VAL A 561 -18.21 29.26 7.00
C VAL A 561 -17.36 28.18 6.32
N LEU A 562 -16.85 27.20 7.09
CA LEU A 562 -16.12 26.06 6.55
C LEU A 562 -16.96 25.20 5.62
N LYS A 563 -18.23 24.94 5.97
CA LYS A 563 -19.20 24.27 5.10
C LYS A 563 -19.33 25.04 3.78
N SER A 564 -19.54 26.35 3.84
CA SER A 564 -19.67 27.16 2.61
C SER A 564 -18.44 27.07 1.70
N LEU A 565 -17.22 27.16 2.25
CA LEU A 565 -15.98 27.01 1.47
C LEU A 565 -15.83 25.59 0.89
N PHE A 566 -16.13 24.57 1.68
CA PHE A 566 -16.04 23.16 1.26
C PHE A 566 -17.05 22.80 0.14
N TYR A 567 -18.29 23.26 0.26
CA TYR A 567 -19.36 22.94 -0.70
C TYR A 567 -19.19 23.67 -2.04
N PHE A 568 -18.75 24.94 -2.05
CA PHE A 568 -18.67 25.74 -3.28
C PHE A 568 -17.44 25.40 -4.16
N ASP A 569 -16.26 25.20 -3.58
CA ASP A 569 -15.01 25.13 -4.37
C ASP A 569 -14.42 23.72 -4.48
N TYR A 570 -14.72 22.80 -3.55
CA TYR A 570 -13.98 21.54 -3.42
C TYR A 570 -14.83 20.27 -3.61
N SER A 571 -16.15 20.35 -3.39
CA SER A 571 -17.05 19.19 -3.49
C SER A 571 -17.05 18.56 -4.89
N LEU A 572 -17.08 19.37 -5.96
CA LEU A 572 -17.04 18.90 -7.35
C LEU A 572 -15.68 18.29 -7.74
N HIS A 573 -14.59 18.86 -7.24
CA HIS A 573 -13.24 18.40 -7.56
C HIS A 573 -12.93 17.05 -6.87
N ILE A 574 -13.34 16.91 -5.60
CA ILE A 574 -13.21 15.67 -4.83
C ILE A 574 -14.16 14.58 -5.40
N TYR A 575 -15.39 14.94 -5.78
CA TYR A 575 -16.34 14.04 -6.44
C TYR A 575 -15.78 13.45 -7.75
N ASN A 576 -15.03 14.24 -8.53
CA ASN A 576 -14.42 13.80 -9.78
C ASN A 576 -13.10 13.02 -9.60
N MET A 577 -12.44 13.13 -8.43
CA MET A 577 -11.17 12.46 -8.13
C MET A 577 -11.35 11.10 -7.44
N ASN A 578 -12.43 10.87 -6.66
CA ASN A 578 -12.64 9.59 -5.97
C ASN A 578 -14.08 9.42 -5.38
N HIS A 579 -14.89 8.49 -5.93
CA HIS A 579 -16.30 8.31 -5.54
C HIS A 579 -16.49 7.59 -4.18
N SER A 580 -15.56 6.71 -3.78
CA SER A 580 -15.65 5.92 -2.55
C SER A 580 -15.25 6.68 -1.27
N VAL A 581 -14.32 7.63 -1.38
CA VAL A 581 -13.98 8.56 -0.29
C VAL A 581 -15.16 9.52 -0.03
N PHE A 582 -15.84 9.94 -1.10
CA PHE A 582 -17.02 10.79 -1.03
C PHE A 582 -18.20 10.06 -0.35
N SER A 583 -18.45 8.79 -0.68
CA SER A 583 -19.57 8.01 -0.13
C SER A 583 -19.40 7.65 1.35
N HIS A 584 -18.18 7.40 1.83
CA HIS A 584 -17.93 7.08 3.24
C HIS A 584 -18.10 8.28 4.20
N ILE A 585 -17.95 9.52 3.69
CA ILE A 585 -18.01 10.74 4.49
C ILE A 585 -19.39 11.41 4.39
N TRP A 586 -20.06 11.31 3.23
CA TRP A 586 -21.42 11.84 3.04
C TRP A 586 -22.50 11.14 3.88
N VAL A 587 -22.25 9.93 4.40
CA VAL A 587 -23.20 9.28 5.32
C VAL A 587 -23.31 10.03 6.66
N ASN A 588 -22.35 10.90 7.01
CA ASN A 588 -22.38 11.68 8.26
C ASN A 588 -22.73 13.18 8.08
N LEU A 589 -22.78 13.68 6.84
CA LEU A 589 -23.24 15.03 6.54
C LEU A 589 -24.72 14.95 6.16
N ASP A 590 -25.56 15.50 7.03
CA ASP A 590 -27.02 15.44 6.98
C ASP A 590 -27.58 15.59 5.55
N ALA A 591 -28.27 14.54 5.07
CA ALA A 591 -28.87 14.45 3.73
C ALA A 591 -29.96 15.51 3.47
N THR A 592 -30.27 16.35 4.46
CA THR A 592 -31.34 17.36 4.41
C THR A 592 -30.96 18.64 3.66
N GLN A 593 -29.67 18.96 3.45
CA GLN A 593 -29.27 20.18 2.72
C GLN A 593 -29.11 19.98 1.20
N CYS A 594 -29.15 18.75 0.70
CA CYS A 594 -28.94 18.48 -0.73
C CYS A 594 -30.15 18.80 -1.61
N HIS A 595 -31.33 19.05 -1.03
CA HIS A 595 -32.55 19.37 -1.77
C HIS A 595 -32.72 20.87 -2.10
N ALA A 596 -31.74 21.72 -1.77
CA ALA A 596 -31.84 23.16 -1.96
C ALA A 596 -30.88 23.76 -3.02
N PHE A 597 -30.16 22.93 -3.80
CA PHE A 597 -29.31 23.39 -4.89
C PHE A 597 -29.58 22.68 -6.21
#